data_AF-A0A3N5WN52-F1
#
_entry.id   AF-A0A3N5WN52-F1
#
_cell.length_a   1.000
_cell.length_b   1.000
_cell.length_c   1.000
_cell.angle_alpha   90.00
_cell.angle_beta   90.00
_cell.angle_gamma   90.00
#
_symmetry.space_group_name_H-M   'P 1'
#
loop_
_entity.id
_entity.type
_entity.pdbx_description
1 polymer ?
#
loop_
_entity_poly.entity_id
_entity_poly.type
_entity_poly.pdbx_seq_one_letter_code
_entity_poly.pdbx_strand_id
1 'polypeptide(L)'
;MTLSEAFALTSFALFSISDLRTRLVPGIEWFFTGAILLTLPASPIQTGLVVLAAGWGLLRNRSGLLALPLFFYSAAWPVLLTGYGHRRGLVGRADLLAIAGLACLLPIPAVLLSLFGLEAWRRLWLRRKSGPIPALPGLLLGLLVYLTLRLILA
;
A
#
# COMPACT_ATOMS: atom_id res chain seq x y z
N MET A 1 -12.46 -12.94 10.06
CA MET A 1 -11.89 -11.64 9.65
C MET A 1 -11.12 -11.06 10.83
N THR A 2 -9.87 -10.67 10.64
CA THR A 2 -9.02 -10.09 11.69
C THR A 2 -9.22 -8.58 11.82
N LEU A 3 -8.79 -8.00 12.95
CA LEU A 3 -8.89 -6.55 13.18
C LEU A 3 -8.06 -5.75 12.15
N SER A 4 -6.90 -6.24 11.73
CA SER A 4 -6.06 -5.62 10.68
C SER A 4 -6.76 -5.60 9.32
N GLU A 5 -7.45 -6.68 8.95
CA GLU A 5 -8.23 -6.75 7.70
C GLU A 5 -9.45 -5.84 7.74
N ALA A 6 -10.16 -5.78 8.86
CA ALA A 6 -11.28 -4.87 9.05
C ALA A 6 -10.85 -3.41 8.93
N PHE A 7 -9.74 -3.06 9.58
CA PHE A 7 -9.15 -1.73 9.52
C PHE A 7 -8.69 -1.35 8.10
N ALA A 8 -8.01 -2.26 7.40
CA ALA A 8 -7.59 -2.04 6.01
C ALA A 8 -8.80 -1.87 5.08
N LEU A 9 -9.78 -2.78 5.15
CA LEU A 9 -10.96 -2.76 4.29
C LEU A 9 -11.78 -1.47 4.47
N THR A 10 -12.07 -1.10 5.72
CA THR A 10 -12.86 0.11 6.03
C THR A 10 -12.14 1.38 5.60
N SER A 11 -10.83 1.48 5.88
CA SER A 11 -10.02 2.64 5.48
C SER A 11 -9.96 2.77 3.95
N PHE A 12 -9.65 1.69 3.24
CA PHE A 12 -9.57 1.72 1.77
C PHE A 12 -10.94 1.96 1.11
N ALA A 13 -12.04 1.49 1.70
CA ALA A 13 -13.39 1.78 1.21
C ALA A 13 -13.69 3.29 1.28
N LEU A 14 -13.43 3.92 2.42
CA LEU A 14 -13.61 5.36 2.60
C LEU A 14 -12.69 6.16 1.68
N PHE A 15 -11.41 5.79 1.60
CA PHE A 15 -10.46 6.51 0.78
C PHE A 15 -10.69 6.31 -0.72
N SER A 16 -11.18 5.16 -1.17
CA SER A 16 -11.52 4.95 -2.58
C SER A 16 -12.62 5.91 -3.05
N ILE A 17 -13.60 6.20 -2.20
CA ILE A 17 -14.65 7.18 -2.49
C ILE A 17 -14.04 8.59 -2.58
N SER A 18 -13.16 8.94 -1.64
CA SER A 18 -12.46 10.24 -1.64
C SER A 18 -11.56 10.39 -2.88
N ASP A 19 -10.81 9.36 -3.24
CA ASP A 19 -9.86 9.35 -4.35
C ASP A 19 -10.57 9.51 -5.70
N LEU A 20 -11.72 8.84 -5.87
CA LEU A 20 -12.57 8.99 -7.06
C LEU A 20 -13.17 10.39 -7.22
N ARG A 21 -13.52 11.05 -6.10
CA ARG A 21 -14.18 12.37 -6.12
C ARG A 21 -13.21 13.54 -6.15
N THR A 22 -12.16 13.49 -5.35
CA THR A 22 -11.28 14.64 -5.07
C THR A 22 -9.85 14.43 -5.53
N ARG A 23 -9.48 13.21 -5.95
CA ARG A 23 -8.10 12.82 -6.34
C ARG A 23 -7.04 13.13 -5.26
N LEU A 24 -7.52 13.33 -4.04
CA LEU A 24 -6.75 13.62 -2.86
C LEU A 24 -7.28 12.71 -1.76
N VAL A 25 -6.35 12.21 -0.95
CA VAL A 25 -6.67 11.31 0.14
C VAL A 25 -6.22 11.99 1.43
N PRO A 26 -6.98 13.00 1.91
CA PRO A 26 -6.71 13.61 3.20
C PRO A 26 -6.97 12.54 4.26
N GLY A 27 -5.90 11.96 4.81
CA GLY A 27 -6.02 10.87 5.80
C GLY A 27 -5.08 9.69 5.60
N ILE A 28 -4.38 9.59 4.46
CA ILE A 28 -3.50 8.43 4.22
C ILE A 28 -2.33 8.35 5.22
N GLU A 29 -1.87 9.49 5.74
CA GLU A 29 -0.86 9.58 6.79
C GLU A 29 -1.38 9.06 8.13
N TRP A 30 -2.63 9.38 8.47
CA TRP A 30 -3.30 8.86 9.66
C TRP A 30 -3.56 7.36 9.55
N PHE A 31 -3.91 6.88 8.35
CA PHE A 31 -4.01 5.45 8.08
C PHE A 31 -2.66 4.74 8.26
N PHE A 32 -1.59 5.27 7.69
CA PHE A 32 -0.25 4.68 7.85
C PHE A 32 0.18 4.66 9.32
N THR A 33 -0.06 5.76 10.05
CA THR A 33 0.22 5.85 11.49
C THR A 33 -0.61 4.84 12.28
N GLY A 34 -1.91 4.73 11.99
CA GLY A 34 -2.79 3.75 12.61
C GLY A 34 -2.35 2.31 12.32
N ALA A 35 -1.92 2.03 11.09
CA ALA A 35 -1.37 0.73 10.70
C ALA A 35 -0.14 0.37 11.53
N ILE A 36 0.80 1.31 11.71
CA ILE A 36 1.99 1.12 12.56
C ILE A 36 1.57 0.82 14.00
N LEU A 37 0.72 1.66 14.60
CA LEU A 37 0.32 1.50 16.01
C LEU A 37 -0.37 0.16 16.27
N LEU A 38 -1.11 -0.34 15.28
CA LEU A 38 -1.87 -1.59 15.37
C LEU A 38 -0.96 -2.82 15.22
N THR A 39 0.08 -2.76 14.38
CA THR A 39 0.96 -3.92 14.14
C THR A 39 2.26 -3.90 14.92
N LEU A 40 2.72 -2.75 15.41
CA LEU A 40 3.96 -2.63 16.17
C LEU A 40 4.02 -3.58 17.39
N PRO A 41 2.95 -3.77 18.19
CA PRO A 41 2.98 -4.69 19.32
C PRO A 41 3.07 -6.17 18.90
N ALA A 42 2.50 -6.52 17.74
CA ALA A 42 2.41 -7.90 17.27
C ALA A 42 3.64 -8.32 16.45
N SER A 43 4.16 -7.43 15.60
CA SER A 43 5.28 -7.69 14.68
C SER A 43 6.22 -6.48 14.57
N PRO A 44 6.96 -6.15 15.65
CA PRO A 44 7.75 -4.92 15.73
C PRO A 44 8.86 -4.86 14.67
N ILE A 45 9.53 -5.99 14.40
CA ILE A 45 10.62 -6.07 13.42
C ILE A 45 10.09 -5.83 12.01
N GLN A 46 9.02 -6.52 11.61
CA GLN A 46 8.41 -6.34 10.28
C GLN A 46 7.91 -4.91 10.10
N THR A 47 7.17 -4.40 11.10
CA THR A 47 6.66 -3.02 11.08
C THR A 47 7.81 -2.01 10.96
N GLY A 48 8.88 -2.18 11.74
CA GLY A 48 10.07 -1.34 11.66
C GLY A 48 10.74 -1.37 10.28
N LEU A 49 10.91 -2.54 9.68
CA LEU A 49 11.49 -2.69 8.34
C LEU A 49 10.63 -2.02 7.26
N VAL A 50 9.31 -2.15 7.34
CA VAL A 50 8.37 -1.49 6.43
C VAL A 50 8.44 0.04 6.59
N VAL A 51 8.50 0.54 7.83
CA VAL A 51 8.65 1.97 8.11
C VAL A 51 9.98 2.50 7.59
N LEU A 52 11.08 1.77 7.76
CA LEU A 52 12.38 2.12 7.19
C LEU A 52 12.36 2.15 5.66
N ALA A 53 11.70 1.17 5.02
CA ALA A 53 11.53 1.13 3.57
C ALA A 53 10.70 2.33 3.06
N ALA A 54 9.61 2.67 3.75
CA ALA A 54 8.79 3.84 3.43
C ALA A 54 9.59 5.15 3.62
N GLY A 55 10.32 5.26 4.74
CA GLY A 55 11.20 6.39 5.03
C GLY A 55 12.28 6.59 3.97
N TRP A 56 12.92 5.50 3.52
CA TRP A 56 13.86 5.54 2.40
C TRP A 56 13.20 6.05 1.10
N GLY A 57 11.97 5.62 0.81
CA GLY A 57 11.21 6.10 -0.35
C GLY A 57 10.93 7.60 -0.30
N LEU A 58 10.62 8.15 0.87
CA LEU A 58 10.39 9.59 1.09
C LEU A 58 11.67 10.41 0.96
N LEU A 59 12.83 9.84 1.32
CA LEU A 59 14.13 10.51 1.27
C LEU A 59 14.71 10.51 -0.16
N ARG A 60 14.16 11.37 -1.03
CA ARG A 60 14.48 11.43 -2.48
C ARG A 60 15.98 11.50 -2.81
N ASN A 61 16.79 12.15 -1.96
CA ASN A 61 18.21 12.42 -2.21
C ASN A 61 19.20 11.44 -1.52
N ARG A 62 18.72 10.37 -0.85
CA ARG A 62 19.59 9.45 -0.11
C ARG A 62 20.08 8.28 -0.97
N SER A 63 21.26 7.74 -0.68
CA SER A 63 21.84 6.64 -1.45
C SER A 63 20.93 5.41 -1.50
N GLY A 64 20.89 4.75 -2.66
CA GLY A 64 20.20 3.47 -2.84
C GLY A 64 20.80 2.34 -1.99
N LEU A 65 22.06 2.49 -1.54
CA LEU A 65 22.73 1.52 -0.68
C LEU A 65 22.02 1.31 0.66
N LEU A 66 21.30 2.32 1.16
CA LEU A 66 20.51 2.21 2.39
C LEU A 66 19.31 1.25 2.25
N ALA A 67 18.82 1.03 1.04
CA ALA A 67 17.75 0.07 0.77
C ALA A 67 18.27 -1.37 0.61
N LEU A 68 19.57 -1.57 0.38
CA LEU A 68 20.16 -2.86 0.08
C LEU A 68 19.92 -3.89 1.20
N PRO A 69 20.08 -3.56 2.50
CA PRO A 69 19.74 -4.48 3.58
C PRO A 69 18.24 -4.83 3.64
N LEU A 70 17.37 -3.90 3.23
CA LEU A 70 15.92 -4.09 3.28
C LEU A 70 15.42 -5.07 2.20
N PHE A 71 16.18 -5.27 1.12
CA PHE A 71 15.87 -6.28 0.10
C PHE A 71 15.97 -7.72 0.60
N PHE A 72 16.63 -7.98 1.73
CA PHE A 72 16.63 -9.32 2.33
C PHE A 72 15.31 -9.65 3.03
N TYR A 73 14.42 -8.67 3.20
CA TYR A 73 13.13 -8.85 3.86
C TYR A 73 11.98 -8.70 2.87
N SER A 74 11.30 -9.81 2.61
CA SER A 74 10.22 -9.91 1.61
C SER A 74 9.04 -8.99 1.89
N ALA A 75 8.74 -8.70 3.16
CA ALA A 75 7.67 -7.78 3.56
C ALA A 75 7.95 -6.32 3.11
N ALA A 76 9.22 -5.95 2.97
CA ALA A 76 9.62 -4.61 2.55
C ALA A 76 9.59 -4.42 1.02
N TRP A 77 9.60 -5.50 0.24
CA TRP A 77 9.73 -5.42 -1.23
C TRP A 77 8.67 -4.55 -1.91
N PRO A 78 7.36 -4.70 -1.61
CA PRO A 78 6.34 -3.85 -2.23
C PRO A 78 6.58 -2.36 -1.93
N VAL A 79 7.07 -2.06 -0.74
CA VAL A 79 7.34 -0.70 -0.25
C VAL A 79 8.61 -0.13 -0.85
N LEU A 80 9.66 -0.94 -1.03
CA LEU A 80 10.88 -0.55 -1.72
C LEU A 80 10.65 -0.26 -3.21
N LEU A 81 9.87 -1.12 -3.89
CA LEU A 81 9.51 -0.93 -5.30
C LEU A 81 8.70 0.36 -5.51
N THR A 82 7.71 0.58 -4.65
CA THR A 82 6.88 1.80 -4.69
C THR A 82 7.66 3.03 -4.26
N GLY A 83 8.57 2.89 -3.29
CA GLY A 83 9.55 3.91 -2.90
C GLY A 83 10.45 4.33 -4.04
N TYR A 84 10.99 3.37 -4.80
CA TYR A 84 11.75 3.67 -6.00
C TYR A 84 10.91 4.40 -7.05
N GLY A 85 9.68 3.95 -7.28
CA GLY A 85 8.71 4.61 -8.16
C GLY A 85 8.41 6.05 -7.74
N HIS A 86 8.25 6.29 -6.44
CA HIS A 86 8.03 7.63 -5.88
C HIS A 86 9.23 8.54 -6.12
N ARG A 87 10.45 8.05 -5.89
CA ARG A 87 11.69 8.82 -6.12
C ARG A 87 11.86 9.23 -7.58
N ARG A 88 11.43 8.38 -8.52
CA ARG A 88 11.41 8.63 -9.96
C ARG A 88 10.23 9.50 -10.43
N GLY A 89 9.32 9.89 -9.53
CA GLY A 89 8.14 10.69 -9.89
C GLY A 89 7.04 9.90 -10.62
N LEU A 90 7.09 8.57 -10.58
CA LEU A 90 6.10 7.70 -11.20
C LEU A 90 4.89 7.42 -10.30
N VAL A 91 5.08 7.54 -8.99
CA VAL A 91 4.11 7.15 -7.95
C VAL A 91 3.93 8.30 -6.96
N GLY A 92 2.70 8.56 -6.52
CA GLY A 92 2.40 9.60 -5.56
C GLY A 92 2.89 9.25 -4.14
N ARG A 93 3.06 10.28 -3.30
CA ARG A 93 3.36 10.08 -1.87
C ARG A 93 2.24 9.29 -1.18
N ALA A 94 0.98 9.53 -1.55
CA ALA A 94 -0.17 8.84 -0.99
C ALA A 94 -0.12 7.33 -1.27
N ASP A 95 0.25 6.94 -2.50
CA ASP A 95 0.33 5.53 -2.90
C ASP A 95 1.42 4.78 -2.13
N LEU A 96 2.59 5.42 -1.92
CA LEU A 96 3.66 4.89 -1.07
C LEU A 96 3.14 4.58 0.34
N LEU A 97 2.48 5.54 0.97
CA LEU A 97 1.96 5.39 2.33
C LEU A 97 0.83 4.37 2.41
N ALA A 98 -0.01 4.29 1.37
CA ALA A 98 -1.06 3.29 1.26
C ALA A 98 -0.48 1.87 1.23
N ILE A 99 0.53 1.64 0.38
CA ILE A 99 1.17 0.34 0.22
C ILE A 99 2.02 -0.02 1.43
N ALA A 100 2.69 0.96 2.04
CA ALA A 100 3.39 0.76 3.31
C ALA A 100 2.43 0.38 4.44
N GLY A 101 1.28 1.04 4.56
CA GLY A 101 0.27 0.68 5.55
C GLY A 101 -0.31 -0.72 5.33
N LEU A 102 -0.58 -1.09 4.06
CA LEU A 102 -1.00 -2.47 3.73
C LEU A 102 0.09 -3.50 4.08
N ALA A 103 1.36 -3.21 3.82
CA ALA A 103 2.48 -4.10 4.13
C ALA A 103 2.74 -4.26 5.64
N CYS A 104 2.36 -3.27 6.45
CA CYS A 104 2.30 -3.43 7.91
C CYS A 104 1.16 -4.40 8.30
N LEU A 105 -0.05 -4.17 7.77
CA LEU A 105 -1.28 -4.82 8.23
C LEU A 105 -1.47 -6.26 7.73
N LEU A 106 -0.99 -6.55 6.52
CA LEU A 106 -1.38 -7.73 5.77
C LEU A 106 -0.16 -8.54 5.30
N PRO A 107 -0.33 -9.86 5.10
CA PRO A 107 0.72 -10.69 4.57
C PRO A 107 0.99 -10.36 3.10
N ILE A 108 2.21 -10.69 2.64
CA ILE A 108 2.69 -10.40 1.28
C ILE A 108 1.70 -10.80 0.16
N PRO A 109 1.04 -11.97 0.19
CA PRO A 109 0.08 -12.33 -0.87
C PRO A 109 -1.06 -11.32 -1.02
N ALA A 110 -1.55 -10.76 0.08
CA ALA A 110 -2.61 -9.75 0.07
C ALA A 110 -2.11 -8.43 -0.53
N VAL A 111 -0.88 -8.03 -0.21
CA VAL A 111 -0.26 -6.82 -0.76
C VAL A 111 -0.01 -6.99 -2.26
N LEU A 112 0.50 -8.14 -2.70
CA LEU A 112 0.71 -8.45 -4.12
C LEU A 112 -0.61 -8.47 -4.89
N LEU A 113 -1.66 -9.11 -4.35
CA LEU A 113 -2.99 -9.08 -4.96
C LEU A 113 -3.55 -7.66 -5.07
N SER A 114 -3.33 -6.83 -4.05
CA SER A 114 -3.68 -5.40 -4.09
C SER A 114 -2.96 -4.67 -5.23
N LEU A 115 -1.66 -4.92 -5.43
CA LEU A 115 -0.90 -4.36 -6.56
C LEU A 115 -1.39 -4.89 -7.93
N PHE A 116 -1.77 -6.16 -8.02
CA PHE A 116 -2.40 -6.68 -9.24
C PHE A 116 -3.77 -6.04 -9.50
N GLY A 117 -4.55 -5.81 -8.45
CA GLY A 117 -5.80 -5.06 -8.51
C GLY A 117 -5.60 -3.63 -9.02
N LEU A 118 -4.55 -2.94 -8.55
CA LEU A 118 -4.12 -1.64 -9.06
C LEU A 118 -3.81 -1.68 -10.56
N GLU A 119 -3.08 -2.68 -11.02
CA GLU A 119 -2.71 -2.84 -12.43
C GLU A 119 -3.94 -3.11 -13.31
N ALA A 120 -4.86 -3.98 -12.86
CA ALA A 120 -6.11 -4.24 -13.53
C ALA A 120 -6.99 -2.98 -13.61
N TRP A 121 -7.08 -2.25 -12.51
CA TRP A 121 -7.78 -0.97 -12.43
C TRP A 121 -7.18 0.08 -13.36
N ARG A 122 -5.85 0.20 -13.39
CA ARG A 122 -5.12 1.08 -14.31
C ARG A 122 -5.51 0.80 -15.76
N ARG A 123 -5.50 -0.47 -16.18
CA ARG A 123 -5.90 -0.87 -17.54
C ARG A 123 -7.35 -0.52 -17.85
N LEU A 124 -8.26 -0.72 -16.89
CA LEU A 124 -9.67 -0.38 -17.05
C LEU A 124 -9.89 1.14 -17.12
N TRP A 125 -9.17 1.90 -16.30
CA TRP A 125 -9.29 3.36 -16.22
C TRP A 125 -8.75 4.05 -17.47
N LEU A 126 -7.59 3.60 -17.98
CA LEU A 126 -7.00 4.10 -19.23
C LEU A 126 -7.93 3.93 -20.44
N ARG A 127 -8.78 2.89 -20.43
CA ARG A 127 -9.80 2.69 -21.48
C ARG A 127 -10.95 3.70 -21.42
N ARG A 128 -11.19 4.34 -20.25
CA ARG A 128 -12.35 5.21 -20.03
C ARG A 128 -12.01 6.70 -20.00
N LYS A 129 -10.85 7.11 -19.48
CA LYS A 129 -10.46 8.53 -19.37
C LYS A 129 -8.94 8.74 -19.42
N SER A 130 -8.52 9.86 -20.01
CA SER A 130 -7.16 10.41 -19.93
C SER A 130 -7.04 11.34 -18.71
N GLY A 131 -6.40 10.87 -17.64
CA GLY A 131 -6.16 11.66 -16.43
C GLY A 131 -5.37 10.89 -15.38
N PRO A 132 -4.97 11.55 -14.27
CA PRO A 132 -4.30 10.88 -13.16
C PRO A 132 -5.17 9.73 -12.64
N ILE A 133 -4.54 8.57 -12.44
CA ILE A 133 -5.20 7.31 -12.10
C ILE A 133 -5.46 7.30 -10.58
N PRO A 134 -6.71 7.14 -10.13
CA PRO A 134 -6.98 6.92 -8.71
C PRO A 134 -6.48 5.53 -8.33
N ALA A 135 -5.49 5.46 -7.44
CA ALA A 135 -4.79 4.23 -7.10
C ALA A 135 -5.54 3.39 -6.06
N LEU A 136 -6.24 4.04 -5.13
CA LEU A 136 -6.86 3.36 -3.99
C LEU A 136 -8.01 2.41 -4.36
N PRO A 137 -8.90 2.72 -5.34
CA PRO A 137 -9.90 1.78 -5.80
C PRO A 137 -9.29 0.47 -6.34
N GLY A 138 -8.16 0.58 -7.05
CA GLY A 138 -7.46 -0.58 -7.58
C GLY A 138 -6.84 -1.45 -6.49
N LEU A 139 -6.22 -0.82 -5.49
CA LEU A 139 -5.70 -1.53 -4.31
C LEU A 139 -6.83 -2.22 -3.53
N LEU A 140 -7.98 -1.55 -3.37
CA LEU A 140 -9.16 -2.12 -2.73
C LEU A 140 -9.72 -3.34 -3.50
N LEU A 141 -9.76 -3.29 -4.83
CA LEU A 141 -10.20 -4.43 -5.63
C LEU A 141 -9.35 -5.67 -5.38
N GLY A 142 -8.02 -5.52 -5.34
CA GLY A 142 -7.13 -6.65 -5.06
C GLY A 142 -7.24 -7.16 -3.62
N LEU A 143 -7.45 -6.25 -2.65
CA LEU A 143 -7.72 -6.60 -1.26
C LEU A 143 -9.03 -7.41 -1.11
N LEU A 144 -10.10 -7.00 -1.79
CA LEU A 144 -11.36 -7.75 -1.81
C LEU A 144 -11.19 -9.15 -2.37
N VAL A 145 -10.46 -9.30 -3.48
CA VAL A 145 -10.15 -10.61 -4.08
C VAL A 145 -9.37 -11.49 -3.09
N TYR A 146 -8.39 -10.94 -2.38
CA TYR A 146 -7.68 -11.69 -1.35
C TYR A 146 -8.61 -12.18 -0.24
N LEU A 147 -9.46 -11.29 0.29
CA LEU A 147 -10.38 -11.62 1.38
C LEU A 147 -11.42 -12.66 0.96
N THR A 148 -11.96 -12.58 -0.26
CA THR A 148 -12.91 -13.58 -0.77
C THR A 148 -12.23 -14.94 -0.98
N LEU A 149 -11.04 -14.96 -1.58
CA LEU A 149 -10.26 -16.20 -1.73
C LEU A 149 -9.95 -16.83 -0.38
N ARG A 150 -9.53 -16.02 0.60
CA ARG A 150 -9.28 -16.50 1.96
C ARG A 150 -10.54 -17.07 2.60
N LEU A 151 -11.71 -16.45 2.40
CA LEU A 151 -12.99 -16.96 2.92
C LEU A 151 -13.42 -18.27 2.27
N ILE A 152 -13.11 -18.48 0.98
CA ILE A 152 -13.46 -19.70 0.25
C ILE A 152 -12.52 -20.86 0.59
N LEU A 153 -11.24 -20.56 0.85
CA LEU A 153 -10.18 -21.54 1.12
C LEU A 153 -9.99 -21.85 2.62
N ALA A 154 -10.70 -21.14 3.51
CA ALA A 154 -10.69 -21.37 4.95
C ALA A 154 -11.76 -22.38 5.36
#